data_AF-G3AN04-F1
#
_entry.id   AF-G3AN04-F1
#
_cell.length_a   1.000
_cell.length_b   1.000
_cell.length_c   1.000
_cell.angle_alpha   90.00
_cell.angle_beta   90.00
_cell.angle_gamma   90.00
#
_symmetry.space_group_name_H-M   'P 1'
#
loop_
_entity.id
_entity.type
_entity.pdbx_description
1 polymer ?
#
loop_
_entity_poly.entity_id
_entity_poly.type
_entity_poly.pdbx_seq_one_letter_code
_entity_poly.pdbx_strand_id
1 'polypeptide(L)'
;MSQTFGNSDIHFNKDFDEVDADGVLVINKQNREQAKYPDFLPTWDPSVKLPSLKFEKYIDPATRADPSFPNLFPKGGDYTVKRITPKFGSEIDGIQLSQLNDQAKDELALLLAQRKVLLFNEQDFAEQGPKKVVEFGKYFGNLHVHPSSGAPKDAPELHITYRRPEKGELSRIFAHKTTNTGFHSDVSYEITPSRFTLFQVLESGDGGDTVFADTVEAFNRLSPAFQKFLEGLHVLHTSEDQAANSSQQGGVQRRKAVSNIHPLVRLDPVTGEKSLYINKAFGRRIVELKQEESDNLLDWLHNHIVKSHDIQLRVNWERGQKRKVALFHNSGVSHSASF
;
A
#
# COMPACT_ATOMS: atom_id res chain seq x y z
N MET A 1 22.91 -0.97 21.23
CA MET A 1 21.98 -2.12 21.14
C MET A 1 20.81 -1.68 20.27
N SER A 2 20.75 -2.10 19.01
CA SER A 2 19.68 -1.69 18.09
C SER A 2 18.39 -2.41 18.47
N GLN A 3 17.52 -1.75 19.22
CA GLN A 3 16.20 -2.29 19.50
C GLN A 3 15.37 -2.27 18.22
N THR A 4 14.92 -3.47 17.87
CA THR A 4 14.21 -3.93 16.69
C THR A 4 12.88 -3.20 16.51
N PHE A 5 12.84 -2.16 15.68
CA PHE A 5 11.58 -1.73 15.07
C PHE A 5 11.04 -2.87 14.26
N GLY A 6 9.73 -3.10 14.21
CA GLY A 6 9.21 -3.81 13.06
C GLY A 6 7.74 -4.07 13.05
N ASN A 7 7.30 -4.36 11.83
CA ASN A 7 5.94 -4.56 11.40
C ASN A 7 5.52 -5.99 11.78
N SER A 8 5.23 -6.24 13.06
CA SER A 8 4.86 -7.58 13.57
C SER A 8 3.60 -8.14 12.93
N ASP A 9 2.77 -7.25 12.38
CA ASP A 9 1.43 -7.57 11.90
C ASP A 9 1.47 -8.35 10.58
N ILE A 10 2.61 -8.37 9.89
CA ILE A 10 2.77 -9.08 8.61
C ILE A 10 3.64 -10.34 8.74
N HIS A 11 4.21 -10.60 9.92
CA HIS A 11 5.16 -11.69 10.17
C HIS A 11 4.61 -12.72 11.16
N PHE A 12 5.06 -13.96 11.04
CA PHE A 12 4.87 -14.99 12.05
C PHE A 12 5.46 -14.54 13.39
N ASN A 13 4.76 -14.84 14.49
CA ASN A 13 5.25 -14.59 15.83
C ASN A 13 5.25 -15.89 16.64
N LYS A 14 6.45 -16.45 16.85
CA LYS A 14 6.64 -17.73 17.56
C LYS A 14 6.09 -17.76 18.99
N ASP A 15 5.87 -16.60 19.62
CA ASP A 15 5.39 -16.52 21.00
C ASP A 15 3.85 -16.68 21.05
N PHE A 16 3.15 -16.46 19.94
CA PHE A 16 1.69 -16.51 19.85
C PHE A 16 1.15 -17.46 18.81
N ASP A 17 1.87 -17.71 17.71
CA ASP A 17 1.43 -18.51 16.57
C ASP A 17 1.93 -19.96 16.68
N GLU A 18 1.45 -20.83 15.79
CA GLU A 18 1.78 -22.25 15.80
C GLU A 18 2.31 -22.74 14.44
N VAL A 19 2.88 -23.94 14.43
CA VAL A 19 3.32 -24.63 13.22
C VAL A 19 2.35 -25.79 12.98
N ASP A 20 1.78 -25.88 11.79
CA ASP A 20 0.87 -26.96 11.44
C ASP A 20 1.61 -28.27 11.12
N ALA A 21 0.85 -29.33 10.83
CA ALA A 21 1.39 -30.66 10.56
C ALA A 21 2.27 -30.73 9.29
N ASP A 22 2.10 -29.79 8.36
CA ASP A 22 2.86 -29.69 7.11
C ASP A 22 4.13 -28.83 7.29
N GLY A 23 4.36 -28.28 8.49
CA GLY A 23 5.48 -27.37 8.76
C GLY A 23 5.22 -25.93 8.31
N VAL A 24 3.97 -25.60 7.96
CA VAL A 24 3.58 -24.23 7.60
C VAL A 24 3.30 -23.45 8.87
N LEU A 25 3.79 -22.21 8.92
CA LEU A 25 3.56 -21.33 10.05
C LEU A 25 2.16 -20.71 9.90
N VAL A 26 1.35 -20.78 10.95
CA VAL A 26 -0.06 -20.36 10.92
C VAL A 26 -0.43 -19.62 12.21
N ILE A 27 -1.43 -18.74 12.13
CA ILE A 27 -2.04 -18.14 13.32
C ILE A 27 -2.52 -19.24 14.27
N ASN A 28 -2.39 -19.05 15.58
CA ASN A 28 -2.81 -20.05 16.56
C ASN A 28 -4.28 -20.44 16.41
N LYS A 29 -4.60 -21.67 16.81
CA LYS A 29 -5.95 -22.22 16.70
C LYS A 29 -7.04 -21.33 17.32
N GLN A 30 -6.80 -20.77 18.51
CA GLN A 30 -7.77 -19.92 19.20
C GLN A 30 -8.15 -18.69 18.37
N ASN A 31 -7.15 -17.97 17.85
CA ASN A 31 -7.35 -16.77 17.05
C ASN A 31 -7.96 -17.10 15.68
N ARG A 32 -7.63 -18.27 15.10
CA ARG A 32 -8.28 -18.76 13.86
C ARG A 32 -9.76 -19.05 14.06
N GLU A 33 -10.14 -19.66 15.17
CA GLU A 33 -11.54 -19.97 15.50
C GLU A 33 -12.38 -18.72 15.80
N GLN A 34 -11.74 -17.62 16.19
CA GLN A 34 -12.40 -16.35 16.49
C GLN A 34 -12.46 -15.38 15.30
N ALA A 35 -11.63 -15.58 14.27
CA ALA A 35 -11.61 -14.70 13.11
C ALA A 35 -12.94 -14.78 12.35
N LYS A 36 -13.48 -13.62 11.98
CA LYS A 36 -14.71 -13.55 11.18
C LYS A 36 -14.48 -14.05 9.75
N TYR A 37 -13.27 -13.86 9.23
CA TYR A 37 -12.88 -14.25 7.87
C TYR A 37 -11.64 -15.17 7.89
N PRO A 38 -11.77 -16.42 8.37
CA PRO A 38 -10.64 -17.32 8.56
C PRO A 38 -9.89 -17.66 7.27
N ASP A 39 -10.57 -17.65 6.12
CA ASP A 39 -9.96 -17.90 4.82
C ASP A 39 -8.95 -16.81 4.39
N PHE A 40 -9.01 -15.62 4.99
CA PHE A 40 -8.05 -14.54 4.74
C PHE A 40 -6.86 -14.56 5.69
N LEU A 41 -6.83 -15.47 6.68
CA LEU A 41 -5.76 -15.48 7.66
C LEU A 41 -4.41 -15.81 7.00
N PRO A 42 -3.33 -15.14 7.44
CA PRO A 42 -2.03 -15.35 6.85
C PRO A 42 -1.47 -16.72 7.23
N THR A 43 -0.80 -17.31 6.25
CA THR A 43 0.12 -18.44 6.42
C THR A 43 1.50 -18.02 5.92
N TRP A 44 2.55 -18.62 6.49
CA TRP A 44 3.92 -18.44 6.03
C TRP A 44 4.56 -19.81 5.81
N ASP A 45 4.68 -20.22 4.56
CA ASP A 45 5.34 -21.47 4.18
C ASP A 45 6.86 -21.23 3.99
N PRO A 46 7.74 -21.79 4.86
CA PRO A 46 9.18 -21.62 4.76
C PRO A 46 9.81 -22.24 3.50
N SER A 47 9.14 -23.23 2.90
CA SER A 47 9.59 -23.95 1.71
C SER A 47 9.45 -23.13 0.43
N VAL A 48 8.51 -22.17 0.41
CA VAL A 48 8.28 -21.31 -0.75
C VAL A 48 9.45 -20.36 -0.96
N LYS A 49 10.02 -20.41 -2.17
CA LYS A 49 11.03 -19.47 -2.65
C LYS A 49 10.57 -18.86 -3.97
N LEU A 50 10.68 -17.55 -4.06
CA LEU A 50 10.28 -16.74 -5.21
C LEU A 50 11.54 -16.23 -5.92
N PRO A 51 11.56 -16.22 -7.26
CA PRO A 51 12.64 -15.60 -8.00
C PRO A 51 12.65 -14.09 -7.77
N SER A 52 13.80 -13.47 -8.05
CA SER A 52 13.88 -12.01 -8.20
C SER A 52 12.95 -11.55 -9.30
N LEU A 53 12.25 -10.44 -9.07
CA LEU A 53 11.44 -9.82 -10.09
C LEU A 53 12.32 -9.26 -11.22
N LYS A 54 11.79 -9.30 -12.43
CA LYS A 54 12.41 -8.70 -13.61
C LYS A 54 11.57 -7.50 -14.02
N PHE A 55 12.19 -6.58 -14.77
CA PHE A 55 11.44 -5.51 -15.40
C PHE A 55 10.40 -6.12 -16.34
N GLU A 56 9.17 -5.61 -16.25
CA GLU A 56 8.07 -6.02 -17.11
C GLU A 56 7.43 -4.76 -17.69
N LYS A 57 7.24 -4.76 -19.01
CA LYS A 57 6.53 -3.67 -19.66
C LYS A 57 5.08 -3.70 -19.20
N TYR A 58 4.65 -2.58 -18.63
CA TYR A 58 3.29 -2.40 -18.15
C TYR A 58 2.52 -1.41 -19.04
N ILE A 59 1.27 -1.73 -19.36
CA ILE A 59 0.34 -0.84 -20.06
C ILE A 59 -0.85 -0.64 -19.15
N ASP A 60 -1.06 0.59 -18.70
CA ASP A 60 -2.13 0.92 -17.78
C ASP A 60 -3.51 0.75 -18.44
N PRO A 61 -4.46 -0.01 -17.83
CA PRO A 61 -5.85 -0.05 -18.27
C PRO A 61 -6.49 1.32 -18.54
N ALA A 62 -6.10 2.34 -17.79
CA ALA A 62 -6.57 3.71 -17.95
C ALA A 62 -6.32 4.29 -19.36
N THR A 63 -5.33 3.79 -20.12
CA THR A 63 -5.08 4.27 -21.49
C THR A 63 -6.15 3.81 -22.48
N ARG A 64 -7.00 2.86 -22.10
CA ARG A 64 -8.13 2.36 -22.89
C ARG A 64 -9.48 2.93 -22.45
N ALA A 65 -9.50 3.66 -21.33
CA ALA A 65 -10.72 4.14 -20.71
C ALA A 65 -11.44 5.19 -21.55
N ASP A 66 -12.77 5.20 -21.49
CA ASP A 66 -13.58 6.34 -21.92
C ASP A 66 -13.56 7.42 -20.83
N PRO A 67 -13.04 8.63 -21.10
CA PRO A 67 -12.90 9.69 -20.10
C PRO A 67 -14.23 10.28 -19.63
N SER A 68 -15.36 9.91 -20.24
CA SER A 68 -16.71 10.28 -19.78
C SER A 68 -17.29 9.30 -18.76
N PHE A 69 -16.60 8.20 -18.46
CA PHE A 69 -16.96 7.18 -17.48
C PHE A 69 -18.35 6.53 -17.63
N PRO A 70 -18.84 6.22 -18.85
CA PRO A 70 -20.20 5.73 -19.06
C PRO A 70 -20.46 4.32 -18.51
N ASN A 71 -19.42 3.50 -18.32
CA ASN A 71 -19.56 2.12 -17.83
C ASN A 71 -19.41 2.04 -16.30
N LEU A 72 -18.58 2.91 -15.72
CA LEU A 72 -18.41 3.03 -14.27
C LEU A 72 -19.55 3.84 -13.65
N PHE A 73 -20.05 4.86 -14.35
CA PHE A 73 -21.11 5.77 -13.90
C PHE A 73 -22.24 5.84 -14.95
N PRO A 74 -23.01 4.75 -15.12
CA PRO A 74 -24.04 4.70 -16.14
C PRO A 74 -25.13 5.74 -15.90
N LYS A 75 -25.61 6.37 -16.98
CA LYS A 75 -26.66 7.40 -16.91
C LYS A 75 -27.93 6.81 -16.28
N GLY A 76 -28.40 7.45 -15.20
CA GLY A 76 -29.58 7.00 -14.46
C GLY A 76 -29.31 5.87 -13.47
N GLY A 77 -28.04 5.50 -13.23
CA GLY A 77 -27.66 4.60 -12.15
C GLY A 77 -27.87 5.23 -10.78
N ASP A 78 -28.08 4.39 -9.78
CA ASP A 78 -28.20 4.79 -8.37
C ASP A 78 -26.82 4.75 -7.70
N TYR A 79 -26.08 5.85 -7.81
CA TYR A 79 -24.75 6.00 -7.20
C TYR A 79 -24.53 7.43 -6.73
N THR A 80 -23.60 7.60 -5.80
CA THR A 80 -23.11 8.93 -5.42
C THR A 80 -21.60 9.00 -5.55
N VAL A 81 -21.08 10.18 -5.90
CA VAL A 81 -19.64 10.45 -5.94
C VAL A 81 -19.38 11.73 -5.17
N LYS A 82 -18.67 11.59 -4.04
CA LYS A 82 -18.29 12.71 -3.18
C LYS A 82 -16.79 12.90 -3.22
N ARG A 83 -16.34 14.10 -3.56
CA ARG A 83 -14.92 14.48 -3.42
C ARG A 83 -14.58 14.57 -1.93
N ILE A 84 -13.54 13.85 -1.49
CA ILE A 84 -13.07 13.91 -0.09
C ILE A 84 -12.32 15.23 0.12
N THR A 85 -11.42 15.55 -0.82
CA THR A 85 -10.80 16.88 -0.95
C THR A 85 -10.97 17.39 -2.39
N PRO A 86 -10.73 18.68 -2.68
CA PRO A 86 -10.95 19.24 -4.01
C PRO A 86 -10.24 18.47 -5.13
N LYS A 87 -8.96 18.11 -4.95
CA LYS A 87 -8.13 17.46 -5.98
C LYS A 87 -7.80 15.99 -5.69
N PHE A 88 -7.91 15.56 -4.44
CA PHE A 88 -7.42 14.26 -3.97
C PHE A 88 -8.52 13.48 -3.26
N GLY A 89 -8.72 12.22 -3.61
CA GLY A 89 -9.71 11.37 -2.97
C GLY A 89 -11.13 11.54 -3.51
N SER A 90 -11.83 10.43 -3.73
CA SER A 90 -13.28 10.40 -3.91
C SER A 90 -13.87 9.22 -3.13
N GLU A 91 -15.04 9.40 -2.54
CA GLU A 91 -15.86 8.35 -1.94
C GLU A 91 -17.06 8.08 -2.85
N ILE A 92 -17.32 6.81 -3.14
CA ILE A 92 -18.33 6.34 -4.09
C ILE A 92 -19.23 5.32 -3.41
N ASP A 93 -20.53 5.54 -3.53
CA ASP A 93 -21.59 4.63 -3.08
C ASP A 93 -22.40 4.14 -4.28
N GLY A 94 -22.98 2.93 -4.18
CA GLY A 94 -23.88 2.37 -5.20
C GLY A 94 -23.19 1.61 -6.35
N ILE A 95 -21.86 1.50 -6.34
CA ILE A 95 -21.09 0.73 -7.33
C ILE A 95 -20.41 -0.47 -6.66
N GLN A 96 -20.66 -1.68 -7.18
CA GLN A 96 -20.03 -2.92 -6.70
C GLN A 96 -18.83 -3.28 -7.58
N LEU A 97 -17.61 -3.20 -7.03
CA LEU A 97 -16.37 -3.43 -7.75
C LEU A 97 -16.31 -4.84 -8.35
N SER A 98 -16.78 -5.84 -7.62
CA SER A 98 -16.77 -7.24 -8.04
C SER A 98 -17.65 -7.55 -9.26
N GLN A 99 -18.55 -6.61 -9.63
CA GLN A 99 -19.49 -6.73 -10.75
C GLN A 99 -19.10 -5.89 -11.97
N LEU A 100 -17.99 -5.14 -11.90
CA LEU A 100 -17.54 -4.33 -13.01
C LEU A 100 -17.17 -5.19 -14.22
N ASN A 101 -17.62 -4.77 -15.40
CA ASN A 101 -17.09 -5.27 -16.66
C ASN A 101 -15.72 -4.62 -16.95
N ASP A 102 -15.07 -5.08 -18.02
CA ASP A 102 -13.71 -4.68 -18.34
C ASP A 102 -13.62 -3.19 -18.72
N GLN A 103 -14.60 -2.65 -19.45
CA GLN A 103 -14.66 -1.22 -19.77
C GLN A 103 -14.78 -0.35 -18.51
N ALA A 104 -15.61 -0.76 -17.55
CA ALA A 104 -15.76 -0.07 -16.27
C ALA A 104 -14.49 -0.17 -15.41
N LYS A 105 -13.72 -1.26 -15.51
CA LYS A 105 -12.40 -1.38 -14.84
C LYS A 105 -11.34 -0.49 -15.48
N ASP A 106 -11.34 -0.34 -16.81
CA ASP A 106 -10.47 0.62 -17.51
C ASP A 106 -10.78 2.05 -17.03
N GLU A 107 -12.07 2.40 -16.98
CA GLU A 107 -12.58 3.66 -16.44
C GLU A 107 -12.23 3.87 -14.95
N LEU A 108 -12.31 2.82 -14.14
CA LEU A 108 -11.89 2.84 -12.74
C LEU A 108 -10.39 3.15 -12.62
N ALA A 109 -9.54 2.55 -13.45
CA ALA A 109 -8.11 2.84 -13.48
C ALA A 109 -7.84 4.32 -13.82
N LEU A 110 -8.56 4.88 -14.80
CA LEU A 110 -8.42 6.30 -15.15
C LEU A 110 -8.89 7.22 -14.02
N LEU A 111 -10.05 6.94 -13.41
CA LEU A 111 -10.55 7.71 -12.28
C LEU A 111 -9.57 7.66 -11.11
N LEU A 112 -9.01 6.48 -10.83
CA LEU A 112 -8.01 6.27 -9.79
C LEU A 112 -6.72 7.03 -10.11
N ALA A 113 -6.28 7.05 -11.36
CA ALA A 113 -5.14 7.87 -11.78
C ALA A 113 -5.42 9.37 -11.58
N GLN A 114 -6.63 9.85 -11.82
CA GLN A 114 -6.98 11.28 -11.64
C GLN A 114 -7.20 11.68 -10.18
N ARG A 115 -7.78 10.80 -9.35
CA ARG A 115 -8.18 11.11 -7.97
C ARG A 115 -7.24 10.55 -6.92
N LYS A 116 -6.33 9.66 -7.32
CA LYS A 116 -5.28 9.00 -6.55
C LYS A 116 -5.75 8.07 -5.42
N VAL A 117 -6.88 8.36 -4.78
CA VAL A 117 -7.51 7.51 -3.76
C VAL A 117 -9.01 7.45 -4.07
N LEU A 118 -9.57 6.24 -4.11
CA LEU A 118 -11.00 6.00 -4.25
C LEU A 118 -11.47 5.12 -3.10
N LEU A 119 -12.58 5.48 -2.48
CA LEU A 119 -13.25 4.69 -1.45
C LEU A 119 -14.58 4.19 -2.00
N PHE A 120 -14.84 2.90 -1.87
CA PHE A 120 -16.10 2.27 -2.22
C PHE A 120 -16.69 1.63 -0.96
N ASN A 121 -17.92 1.98 -0.62
CA ASN A 121 -18.61 1.39 0.54
C ASN A 121 -19.45 0.17 0.15
N GLU A 122 -19.82 -0.63 1.14
CA GLU A 122 -20.71 -1.79 1.02
C GLU A 122 -20.23 -2.85 0.00
N GLN A 123 -18.91 -3.04 -0.11
CA GLN A 123 -18.33 -4.03 -1.03
C GLN A 123 -18.47 -5.46 -0.49
N ASP A 124 -18.44 -6.44 -1.39
CA ASP A 124 -18.71 -7.86 -1.08
C ASP A 124 -17.49 -8.80 -1.18
N PHE A 125 -16.29 -8.23 -1.34
CA PHE A 125 -15.06 -9.00 -1.52
C PHE A 125 -14.74 -9.93 -0.35
N ALA A 126 -14.98 -9.48 0.89
CA ALA A 126 -14.74 -10.27 2.09
C ALA A 126 -15.62 -11.52 2.13
N GLU A 127 -16.88 -11.39 1.68
CA GLU A 127 -17.85 -12.48 1.61
C GLU A 127 -17.57 -13.44 0.43
N GLN A 128 -17.02 -12.93 -0.68
CA GLN A 128 -16.65 -13.76 -1.84
C GLN A 128 -15.31 -14.51 -1.66
N GLY A 129 -14.49 -14.10 -0.70
CA GLY A 129 -13.27 -14.78 -0.33
C GLY A 129 -12.01 -14.37 -1.12
N PRO A 130 -10.82 -14.84 -0.69
CA PRO A 130 -9.53 -14.40 -1.20
C PRO A 130 -9.36 -14.53 -2.72
N LYS A 131 -9.86 -15.63 -3.30
CA LYS A 131 -9.71 -15.92 -4.74
C LYS A 131 -10.40 -14.87 -5.60
N LYS A 132 -11.54 -14.32 -5.16
CA LYS A 132 -12.26 -13.29 -5.90
C LYS A 132 -11.50 -11.96 -5.94
N VAL A 133 -10.86 -11.60 -4.83
CA VAL A 133 -10.02 -10.40 -4.74
C VAL A 133 -8.83 -10.51 -5.70
N VAL A 134 -8.18 -11.67 -5.73
CA VAL A 134 -7.09 -11.98 -6.68
C VAL A 134 -7.57 -11.90 -8.12
N GLU A 135 -8.72 -12.49 -8.45
CA GLU A 135 -9.31 -12.44 -9.80
C GLU A 135 -9.55 -10.99 -10.24
N PHE A 136 -10.15 -10.16 -9.39
CA PHE A 136 -10.38 -8.74 -9.67
C PHE A 136 -9.07 -7.98 -9.90
N GLY A 137 -8.08 -8.18 -9.02
CA GLY A 137 -6.79 -7.50 -9.10
C GLY A 137 -6.01 -7.82 -10.38
N LYS A 138 -6.09 -9.06 -10.89
CA LYS A 138 -5.38 -9.52 -12.09
C LYS A 138 -5.74 -8.74 -13.35
N TYR A 139 -6.90 -8.08 -13.38
CA TYR A 139 -7.27 -7.20 -14.49
C TYR A 139 -6.31 -6.00 -14.63
N PHE A 140 -5.80 -5.48 -13.51
CA PHE A 140 -4.97 -4.27 -13.49
C PHE A 140 -3.48 -4.54 -13.73
N GLY A 141 -3.07 -5.82 -13.82
CA GLY A 141 -1.70 -6.24 -14.09
C GLY A 141 -1.29 -7.46 -13.27
N ASN A 142 0.01 -7.77 -13.32
CA ASN A 142 0.60 -8.82 -12.50
C ASN A 142 0.57 -8.41 -11.04
N LEU A 143 0.04 -9.29 -10.19
CA LEU A 143 -0.04 -9.04 -8.76
C LEU A 143 1.29 -9.34 -8.08
N HIS A 144 1.74 -8.40 -7.24
CA HIS A 144 2.97 -8.56 -6.48
C HIS A 144 2.77 -9.56 -5.34
N VAL A 145 3.60 -10.59 -5.30
CA VAL A 145 3.73 -11.46 -4.12
C VAL A 145 4.80 -10.87 -3.20
N HIS A 146 4.39 -10.42 -2.02
CA HIS A 146 5.28 -9.76 -1.06
C HIS A 146 6.40 -10.70 -0.57
N PRO A 147 7.66 -10.23 -0.48
CA PRO A 147 8.81 -11.08 -0.20
C PRO A 147 8.73 -11.80 1.16
N SER A 148 8.06 -11.21 2.15
CA SER A 148 8.13 -11.68 3.54
C SER A 148 6.83 -11.64 4.35
N SER A 149 5.71 -11.21 3.75
CA SER A 149 4.45 -11.13 4.49
C SER A 149 3.72 -12.46 4.46
N GLY A 150 2.80 -12.64 5.40
CA GLY A 150 1.84 -13.73 5.33
C GLY A 150 0.84 -13.51 4.21
N ALA A 151 0.29 -14.61 3.71
CA ALA A 151 -0.78 -14.62 2.71
C ALA A 151 -1.72 -15.80 2.97
N PRO A 152 -3.00 -15.74 2.53
CA PRO A 152 -3.87 -16.90 2.56
C PRO A 152 -3.27 -18.07 1.76
N LYS A 153 -3.50 -19.30 2.23
CA LYS A 153 -2.86 -20.52 1.70
C LYS A 153 -2.97 -20.65 0.17
N ASP A 154 -4.13 -20.34 -0.40
CA ASP A 154 -4.42 -20.45 -1.84
C ASP A 154 -4.39 -19.09 -2.59
N ALA A 155 -3.95 -18.01 -1.95
CA ALA A 155 -3.93 -16.67 -2.54
C ALA A 155 -2.65 -15.91 -2.15
N PRO A 156 -1.47 -16.39 -2.59
CA PRO A 156 -0.18 -15.79 -2.23
C PRO A 156 -0.01 -14.34 -2.68
N GLU A 157 -0.80 -13.89 -3.66
CA GLU A 157 -0.83 -12.51 -4.15
C GLU A 157 -1.44 -11.51 -3.15
N LEU A 158 -2.15 -11.97 -2.11
CA LEU A 158 -2.70 -11.10 -1.09
C LEU A 158 -1.68 -10.84 0.03
N HIS A 159 -1.52 -9.56 0.35
CA HIS A 159 -0.72 -9.10 1.48
C HIS A 159 -1.62 -8.87 2.69
N ILE A 160 -1.41 -9.63 3.77
CA ILE A 160 -2.25 -9.54 4.97
C ILE A 160 -1.50 -8.81 6.10
N THR A 161 -2.13 -7.77 6.62
CA THR A 161 -1.76 -7.09 7.87
C THR A 161 -2.67 -7.60 8.99
N TYR A 162 -2.18 -8.57 9.76
CA TYR A 162 -2.88 -9.19 10.88
C TYR A 162 -2.26 -8.74 12.21
N ARG A 163 -2.88 -7.75 12.85
CA ARG A 163 -2.56 -7.43 14.24
C ARG A 163 -3.26 -8.41 15.15
N ARG A 164 -2.47 -9.12 15.96
CA ARG A 164 -2.98 -10.12 16.90
C ARG A 164 -3.68 -9.42 18.08
N PRO A 165 -4.69 -10.06 18.71
CA PRO A 165 -5.44 -9.45 19.82
C PRO A 165 -4.61 -9.29 21.11
N GLU A 166 -3.44 -9.90 21.20
CA GLU A 166 -2.56 -9.83 22.37
C GLU A 166 -2.00 -8.41 22.58
N LYS A 167 -1.97 -7.98 23.86
CA LYS A 167 -1.59 -6.61 24.23
C LYS A 167 -0.07 -6.40 24.20
N GLY A 168 0.34 -5.15 23.94
CA GLY A 168 1.70 -4.66 24.24
C GLY A 168 2.49 -4.16 23.03
N GLU A 169 2.02 -4.41 21.82
CA GLU A 169 2.74 -4.01 20.60
C GLU A 169 2.93 -2.48 20.50
N LEU A 170 1.84 -1.70 20.65
CA LEU A 170 1.93 -0.24 20.64
C LEU A 170 2.69 0.31 21.86
N SER A 171 2.53 -0.31 23.03
CA SER A 171 3.27 0.10 24.24
C SER A 171 4.79 0.00 24.04
N ARG A 172 5.25 -1.04 23.32
CA ARG A 172 6.67 -1.20 22.96
C ARG A 172 7.18 -0.07 22.05
N ILE A 173 6.34 0.38 21.12
CA ILE A 173 6.69 1.48 20.20
C ILE A 173 6.75 2.81 20.98
N PHE A 174 5.69 3.11 21.74
CA PHE A 174 5.57 4.37 22.47
C PHE A 174 6.46 4.47 23.72
N ALA A 175 7.13 3.38 24.13
CA ALA A 175 8.20 3.43 25.12
C ALA A 175 9.42 4.27 24.67
N HIS A 176 9.62 4.41 23.35
CA HIS A 176 10.79 5.08 22.78
C HIS A 176 10.45 6.13 21.71
N LYS A 177 9.19 6.22 21.30
CA LYS A 177 8.72 7.15 20.26
C LYS A 177 7.50 7.91 20.72
N THR A 178 7.36 9.14 20.25
CA THR A 178 6.16 9.97 20.44
C THR A 178 5.15 9.83 19.30
N THR A 179 5.52 9.16 18.20
CA THR A 179 4.68 8.94 17.02
C THR A 179 5.04 7.60 16.36
N ASN A 180 4.04 6.99 15.71
CA ASN A 180 4.21 5.79 14.87
C ASN A 180 3.71 6.02 13.43
N THR A 181 3.89 7.23 12.90
CA THR A 181 3.59 7.52 11.49
C THR A 181 4.77 7.12 10.59
N GLY A 182 4.45 6.51 9.45
CA GLY A 182 5.40 6.03 8.46
C GLY A 182 4.86 6.25 7.05
N PHE A 183 4.91 7.49 6.59
CA PHE A 183 4.49 7.82 5.22
C PHE A 183 5.38 7.13 4.19
N HIS A 184 4.77 6.30 3.34
CA HIS A 184 5.46 5.57 2.29
C HIS A 184 4.61 5.33 1.05
N SER A 185 5.27 4.92 -0.03
CA SER A 185 4.66 4.29 -1.21
C SER A 185 5.05 2.82 -1.17
N ASP A 186 4.11 1.91 -1.45
CA ASP A 186 4.34 0.47 -1.29
C ASP A 186 5.51 -0.02 -2.14
N VAL A 187 6.34 -0.88 -1.53
CA VAL A 187 7.41 -1.66 -2.20
C VAL A 187 8.24 -0.85 -3.21
N SER A 188 8.54 0.41 -2.88
CA SER A 188 9.24 1.33 -3.80
C SER A 188 10.67 0.94 -4.19
N TYR A 189 11.18 -0.16 -3.62
CA TYR A 189 12.46 -0.77 -3.94
C TYR A 189 12.40 -1.75 -5.12
N GLU A 190 11.21 -2.13 -5.59
CA GLU A 190 11.06 -3.11 -6.69
C GLU A 190 11.42 -2.47 -8.03
N ILE A 191 12.01 -3.27 -8.94
CA ILE A 191 12.42 -2.80 -10.28
C ILE A 191 11.23 -2.26 -11.09
N THR A 192 10.06 -2.84 -10.87
CA THR A 192 8.75 -2.37 -11.35
C THR A 192 7.88 -2.09 -10.13
N PRO A 193 7.84 -0.84 -9.62
CA PRO A 193 7.07 -0.55 -8.42
C PRO A 193 5.57 -0.76 -8.60
N SER A 194 4.89 -1.11 -7.51
CA SER A 194 3.42 -1.24 -7.50
C SER A 194 2.76 0.04 -7.97
N ARG A 195 1.77 -0.09 -8.87
CA ARG A 195 1.01 1.03 -9.41
C ARG A 195 -0.29 1.27 -8.66
N PHE A 196 -0.98 0.18 -8.33
CA PHE A 196 -2.28 0.19 -7.67
C PHE A 196 -2.25 -0.69 -6.43
N THR A 197 -2.94 -0.28 -5.39
CA THR A 197 -3.28 -1.13 -4.24
C THR A 197 -4.78 -1.11 -4.06
N LEU A 198 -5.38 -2.30 -3.89
CA LEU A 198 -6.73 -2.50 -3.37
C LEU A 198 -6.60 -2.98 -1.93
N PHE A 199 -7.24 -2.27 -1.00
CA PHE A 199 -7.14 -2.55 0.42
C PHE A 199 -8.52 -2.52 1.08
N GLN A 200 -8.76 -3.48 1.97
CA GLN A 200 -9.98 -3.57 2.76
C GLN A 200 -9.62 -3.96 4.20
N VAL A 201 -10.22 -3.26 5.17
CA VAL A 201 -10.21 -3.70 6.56
C VAL A 201 -11.33 -4.72 6.75
N LEU A 202 -10.96 -5.97 6.99
CA LEU A 202 -11.91 -7.05 7.27
C LEU A 202 -12.45 -6.96 8.70
N GLU A 203 -11.56 -6.69 9.65
CA GLU A 203 -11.87 -6.58 11.07
C GLU A 203 -10.96 -5.52 11.70
N SER A 204 -11.51 -4.60 12.49
CA SER A 204 -10.72 -3.71 13.34
C SER A 204 -11.48 -3.28 14.59
N GLY A 205 -10.73 -2.84 15.61
CA GLY A 205 -11.28 -2.11 16.75
C GLY A 205 -11.46 -0.62 16.43
N ASP A 206 -11.54 0.19 17.49
CA ASP A 206 -11.47 1.65 17.37
C ASP A 206 -10.07 2.10 16.91
N GLY A 207 -10.03 3.09 16.00
CA GLY A 207 -8.79 3.58 15.41
C GLY A 207 -8.34 2.73 14.21
N GLY A 208 -7.03 2.80 13.91
CA GLY A 208 -6.47 2.12 12.74
C GLY A 208 -6.65 2.88 11.41
N ASP A 209 -7.04 4.15 11.46
CA ASP A 209 -7.28 4.97 10.27
C ASP A 209 -6.03 5.04 9.38
N THR A 210 -6.24 5.16 8.07
CA THR A 210 -5.15 5.38 7.12
C THR A 210 -5.13 6.83 6.67
N VAL A 211 -3.98 7.48 6.76
CA VAL A 211 -3.76 8.82 6.24
C VAL A 211 -3.03 8.72 4.91
N PHE A 212 -3.52 9.44 3.91
CA PHE A 212 -2.94 9.53 2.57
C PHE A 212 -2.50 10.97 2.31
N ALA A 213 -1.43 11.15 1.55
CA ALA A 213 -0.86 12.42 1.13
C ALA A 213 -0.67 12.46 -0.39
N ASP A 214 -1.08 13.56 -1.01
CA ASP A 214 -0.93 13.81 -2.44
C ASP A 214 0.51 14.25 -2.78
N THR A 215 1.31 13.34 -3.32
CA THR A 215 2.71 13.65 -3.67
C THR A 215 2.85 14.40 -4.99
N VAL A 216 1.78 14.51 -5.79
CA VAL A 216 1.71 15.39 -6.97
C VAL A 216 1.54 16.83 -6.51
N GLU A 217 0.56 17.11 -5.67
CA GLU A 217 0.35 18.46 -5.14
C GLU A 217 1.54 18.91 -4.26
N ALA A 218 2.18 17.98 -3.54
CA ALA A 218 3.44 18.26 -2.85
C ALA A 218 4.53 18.79 -3.80
N PHE A 219 4.69 18.19 -4.98
CA PHE A 219 5.65 18.64 -6.00
C PHE A 219 5.24 19.98 -6.61
N ASN A 220 3.96 20.12 -6.99
CA ASN A 220 3.43 21.32 -7.65
C ASN A 220 3.59 22.61 -6.81
N ARG A 221 3.63 22.48 -5.49
CA ARG A 221 3.82 23.61 -4.55
C ARG A 221 5.26 24.07 -4.39
N LEU A 222 6.22 23.28 -4.84
CA LEU A 222 7.63 23.67 -4.80
C LEU A 222 7.88 24.81 -5.78
N SER A 223 8.87 25.65 -5.50
CA SER A 223 9.24 26.71 -6.45
C SER A 223 9.73 26.10 -7.77
N PRO A 224 9.54 26.76 -8.93
CA PRO A 224 9.99 26.24 -10.22
C PRO A 224 11.50 25.92 -10.27
N ALA A 225 12.32 26.69 -9.56
CA ALA A 225 13.75 26.44 -9.45
C ALA A 225 14.05 25.12 -8.70
N PHE A 226 13.29 24.85 -7.64
CA PHE A 226 13.45 23.64 -6.85
C PHE A 226 12.89 22.41 -7.59
N GLN A 227 11.75 22.55 -8.28
CA GLN A 227 11.23 21.51 -9.17
C GLN A 227 12.28 21.11 -10.22
N LYS A 228 12.86 22.08 -10.93
CA LYS A 228 13.90 21.83 -11.93
C LYS A 228 15.13 21.14 -11.36
N PHE A 229 15.55 21.52 -10.16
CA PHE A 229 16.68 20.88 -9.47
C PHE A 229 16.37 19.40 -9.16
N LEU A 230 15.19 19.13 -8.62
CA LEU A 230 14.77 17.79 -8.20
C LEU A 230 14.53 16.81 -9.37
N GLU A 231 14.11 17.31 -10.53
CA GLU A 231 13.81 16.48 -11.71
C GLU A 231 15.00 15.68 -12.25
N GLY A 232 16.24 16.11 -11.96
CA GLY A 232 17.46 15.40 -12.35
C GLY A 232 17.98 14.40 -11.32
N LEU A 233 17.35 14.30 -10.15
CA LEU A 233 17.85 13.51 -9.02
C LEU A 233 17.22 12.12 -8.96
N HIS A 234 17.97 11.16 -8.43
CA HIS A 234 17.52 9.80 -8.22
C HIS A 234 17.73 9.36 -6.77
N VAL A 235 16.85 8.50 -6.29
CA VAL A 235 16.89 7.96 -4.94
C VAL A 235 17.15 6.46 -5.01
N LEU A 236 18.06 5.98 -4.16
CA LEU A 236 18.23 4.56 -3.88
C LEU A 236 17.12 4.10 -2.93
N HIS A 237 16.29 3.16 -3.38
CA HIS A 237 15.28 2.48 -2.57
C HIS A 237 15.72 1.05 -2.29
N THR A 238 15.59 0.59 -1.04
CA THR A 238 16.05 -0.74 -0.62
C THR A 238 15.06 -1.46 0.30
N SER A 239 14.98 -2.79 0.17
CA SER A 239 14.27 -3.67 1.11
C SER A 239 15.17 -4.32 2.14
N GLU A 240 16.48 -4.04 2.17
CA GLU A 240 17.43 -4.67 3.09
C GLU A 240 17.02 -4.51 4.56
N ASP A 241 16.59 -3.31 4.96
CA ASP A 241 16.15 -3.06 6.34
C ASP A 241 14.85 -3.82 6.68
N GLN A 242 13.93 -3.93 5.73
CA GLN A 242 12.70 -4.70 5.90
C GLN A 242 12.99 -6.20 6.01
N ALA A 243 13.88 -6.72 5.17
CA ALA A 243 14.29 -8.12 5.18
C ALA A 243 15.04 -8.47 6.48
N ALA A 244 16.02 -7.66 6.86
CA ALA A 244 16.78 -7.84 8.10
C ALA A 244 15.85 -7.82 9.33
N ASN A 245 14.92 -6.88 9.38
CA ASN A 245 13.92 -6.78 10.43
C ASN A 245 13.03 -8.02 10.51
N SER A 246 12.47 -8.43 9.37
CA SER A 246 11.64 -9.63 9.31
C SER A 246 12.41 -10.88 9.74
N SER A 247 13.65 -11.06 9.29
CA SER A 247 14.51 -12.16 9.75
C SER A 247 14.78 -12.13 11.25
N GLN A 248 15.03 -10.95 11.84
CA GLN A 248 15.24 -10.79 13.29
C GLN A 248 14.00 -11.16 14.10
N GLN A 249 12.80 -11.05 13.52
CA GLN A 249 11.54 -11.46 14.14
C GLN A 249 11.15 -12.93 13.88
N GLY A 250 11.98 -13.69 13.16
CA GLY A 250 11.65 -15.07 12.76
C GLY A 250 10.68 -15.15 11.59
N GLY A 251 10.50 -14.06 10.84
CA GLY A 251 9.70 -14.03 9.62
C GLY A 251 10.33 -14.83 8.47
N VAL A 252 9.48 -15.34 7.58
CA VAL A 252 9.89 -16.13 6.42
C VAL A 252 10.26 -15.21 5.26
N GLN A 253 11.50 -15.32 4.76
CA GLN A 253 11.94 -14.65 3.53
C GLN A 253 11.78 -15.59 2.32
N ARG A 254 10.86 -15.23 1.42
CA ARG A 254 10.57 -15.97 0.18
C ARG A 254 11.34 -15.43 -1.01
N ARG A 255 11.68 -14.14 -1.03
CA ARG A 255 12.50 -13.50 -2.07
C ARG A 255 13.67 -12.76 -1.41
N LYS A 256 14.83 -12.71 -2.07
CA LYS A 256 15.98 -11.93 -1.60
C LYS A 256 15.66 -10.44 -1.60
N ALA A 257 16.25 -9.70 -0.67
CA ALA A 257 16.23 -8.24 -0.66
C ALA A 257 16.82 -7.68 -1.96
N VAL A 258 16.33 -6.52 -2.36
CA VAL A 258 16.73 -5.82 -3.58
C VAL A 258 16.88 -4.34 -3.28
N SER A 259 17.72 -3.69 -4.09
CA SER A 259 17.86 -2.24 -4.07
C SER A 259 17.84 -1.74 -5.51
N ASN A 260 17.03 -0.72 -5.78
CA ASN A 260 16.90 -0.11 -7.09
C ASN A 260 16.94 1.41 -6.99
N ILE A 261 17.41 2.05 -8.04
CA ILE A 261 17.51 3.50 -8.15
C ILE A 261 16.31 3.98 -8.98
N HIS A 262 15.53 4.89 -8.42
CA HIS A 262 14.36 5.47 -9.07
C HIS A 262 14.47 7.00 -9.15
N PRO A 263 13.86 7.65 -10.15
CA PRO A 263 13.77 9.10 -10.18
C PRO A 263 13.11 9.65 -8.91
N LEU A 264 13.69 10.70 -8.32
CA LEU A 264 13.10 11.42 -7.19
C LEU A 264 11.77 12.04 -7.60
N VAL A 265 11.69 12.54 -8.84
CA VAL A 265 10.45 13.02 -9.46
C VAL A 265 10.01 12.03 -10.51
N ARG A 266 8.84 11.41 -10.32
CA ARG A 266 8.24 10.51 -11.30
C ARG A 266 7.23 11.24 -12.16
N LEU A 267 7.11 10.81 -13.41
CA LEU A 267 6.03 11.21 -14.32
C LEU A 267 5.00 10.07 -14.37
N ASP A 268 3.72 10.38 -14.17
CA ASP A 268 2.66 9.42 -14.45
C ASP A 268 2.35 9.39 -15.97
N PRO A 269 2.45 8.23 -16.65
CA PRO A 269 2.26 8.17 -18.09
C PRO A 269 0.81 8.37 -18.53
N VAL A 270 -0.17 8.22 -17.63
CA VAL A 270 -1.60 8.41 -17.93
C VAL A 270 -2.00 9.86 -17.77
N THR A 271 -1.65 10.49 -16.64
CA THR A 271 -2.08 11.86 -16.34
C THR A 271 -1.07 12.92 -16.77
N GLY A 272 0.19 12.54 -17.01
CA GLY A 272 1.29 13.48 -17.27
C GLY A 272 1.74 14.26 -16.03
N GLU A 273 1.24 13.92 -14.86
CA GLU A 273 1.56 14.62 -13.62
C GLU A 273 2.92 14.19 -13.06
N LYS A 274 3.62 15.15 -12.46
CA LYS A 274 4.88 14.90 -11.74
C LYS A 274 4.62 14.73 -10.25
N SER A 275 5.26 13.77 -9.62
CA SER A 275 5.14 13.49 -8.18
C SER A 275 6.48 13.26 -7.51
N LEU A 276 6.56 13.59 -6.21
CA LEU A 276 7.69 13.19 -5.38
C LEU A 276 7.63 11.68 -5.08
N TYR A 277 8.70 10.96 -5.40
CA TYR A 277 8.85 9.53 -5.15
C TYR A 277 9.93 9.25 -4.12
N ILE A 278 9.59 9.58 -2.88
CA ILE A 278 10.46 9.44 -1.72
C ILE A 278 9.67 8.84 -0.57
N ASN A 279 10.36 8.14 0.34
CA ASN A 279 9.79 7.72 1.60
C ASN A 279 10.91 7.25 2.56
N LYS A 280 10.68 7.39 3.86
CA LYS A 280 11.63 6.94 4.89
C LYS A 280 11.69 5.42 5.01
N ALA A 281 10.62 4.71 4.62
CA ALA A 281 10.56 3.26 4.73
C ALA A 281 11.66 2.58 3.88
N PHE A 282 11.89 3.06 2.67
CA PHE A 282 12.74 2.39 1.68
C PHE A 282 13.82 3.29 1.06
N GLY A 283 13.60 4.61 0.97
CA GLY A 283 14.57 5.55 0.41
C GLY A 283 15.77 5.78 1.35
N ARG A 284 16.99 5.74 0.82
CA ARG A 284 18.22 5.86 1.62
C ARG A 284 19.14 6.99 1.22
N ARG A 285 19.27 7.25 -0.08
CA ARG A 285 20.27 8.20 -0.57
C ARG A 285 19.86 8.80 -1.91
N ILE A 286 20.07 10.10 -2.06
CA ILE A 286 20.05 10.78 -3.36
C ILE A 286 21.42 10.55 -4.02
N VAL A 287 21.41 9.89 -5.18
CA VAL A 287 22.61 9.32 -5.80
C VAL A 287 23.60 10.40 -6.22
N GLU A 288 23.10 11.52 -6.72
CA GLU A 288 23.89 12.63 -7.27
C GLU A 288 24.50 13.54 -6.19
N LEU A 289 24.10 13.38 -4.92
CA LEU A 289 24.51 14.26 -3.82
C LEU A 289 25.48 13.58 -2.85
N LYS A 290 26.23 14.39 -2.11
CA LYS A 290 26.99 13.92 -0.94
C LYS A 290 26.04 13.49 0.18
N GLN A 291 26.56 12.75 1.15
CA GLN A 291 25.74 12.17 2.21
C GLN A 291 24.95 13.22 2.98
N GLU A 292 25.62 14.28 3.46
CA GLU A 292 24.99 15.33 4.26
C GLU A 292 23.97 16.13 3.42
N GLU A 293 24.26 16.37 2.15
CA GLU A 293 23.33 17.04 1.21
C GLU A 293 22.08 16.19 0.97
N SER A 294 22.28 14.90 0.69
CA SER A 294 21.21 13.91 0.51
C SER A 294 20.33 13.81 1.74
N ASP A 295 20.92 13.63 2.93
CA ASP A 295 20.19 13.43 4.17
C ASP A 295 19.35 14.66 4.52
N ASN A 296 19.94 15.86 4.44
CA ASN A 296 19.22 17.10 4.70
C ASN A 296 18.08 17.33 3.69
N LEU A 297 18.32 17.05 2.40
CA LEU A 297 17.30 17.23 1.37
C LEU A 297 16.16 16.22 1.52
N LEU A 298 16.46 14.95 1.76
CA LEU A 298 15.45 13.92 2.01
C LEU A 298 14.63 14.26 3.25
N ASP A 299 15.26 14.65 4.36
CA ASP A 299 14.52 15.04 5.56
C ASP A 299 13.64 16.27 5.35
N TRP A 300 14.10 17.26 4.59
CA TRP A 300 13.27 18.41 4.23
C TRP A 300 12.05 17.99 3.40
N LEU A 301 12.26 17.19 2.35
CA LEU A 301 11.17 16.75 1.46
C LEU A 301 10.16 15.83 2.20
N HIS A 302 10.64 14.97 3.09
CA HIS A 302 9.76 14.16 3.94
C HIS A 302 8.91 15.06 4.87
N ASN A 303 9.54 16.06 5.49
CA ASN A 303 8.82 17.01 6.34
C ASN A 303 7.78 17.82 5.56
N HIS A 304 8.08 18.19 4.30
CA HIS A 304 7.13 18.84 3.41
C HIS A 304 5.87 17.98 3.23
N ILE A 305 6.02 16.70 2.88
CA ILE A 305 4.86 15.78 2.72
C ILE A 305 4.09 15.59 4.04
N VAL A 306 4.81 15.34 5.15
CA VAL A 306 4.19 15.00 6.44
C VAL A 306 3.48 16.19 7.08
N LYS A 307 4.03 17.40 6.96
CA LYS A 307 3.49 18.61 7.63
C LYS A 307 2.46 19.35 6.78
N SER A 308 2.36 19.08 5.48
CA SER A 308 1.31 19.65 4.63
C SER A 308 -0.01 18.92 4.82
N HIS A 309 -0.73 19.25 5.90
CA HIS A 309 -2.03 18.64 6.20
C HIS A 309 -3.12 18.92 5.15
N ASP A 310 -2.97 19.98 4.38
CA ASP A 310 -3.90 20.42 3.35
C ASP A 310 -3.72 19.72 1.99
N ILE A 311 -2.77 18.79 1.89
CA ILE A 311 -2.67 17.80 0.79
C ILE A 311 -3.01 16.39 1.24
N GLN A 312 -3.51 16.23 2.47
CA GLN A 312 -3.79 14.93 3.07
C GLN A 312 -5.29 14.66 3.13
N LEU A 313 -5.64 13.38 3.09
CA LEU A 313 -6.95 12.89 3.51
C LEU A 313 -6.78 11.75 4.51
N ARG A 314 -7.80 11.55 5.34
CA ARG A 314 -7.82 10.49 6.35
C ARG A 314 -9.04 9.61 6.13
N VAL A 315 -8.81 8.30 6.12
CA VAL A 315 -9.84 7.28 5.96
C VAL A 315 -10.05 6.63 7.31
N ASN A 316 -11.25 6.82 7.87
CA ASN A 316 -11.73 6.02 8.98
C ASN A 316 -12.38 4.75 8.42
N TRP A 317 -11.95 3.60 8.94
CA TRP A 317 -12.41 2.29 8.48
C TRP A 317 -13.72 1.84 9.10
N GLU A 318 -14.26 2.60 10.06
CA GLU A 318 -15.56 2.35 10.70
C GLU A 318 -15.65 0.90 11.22
N ARG A 319 -14.55 0.40 11.81
CA ARG A 319 -14.43 -0.98 12.32
C ARG A 319 -14.70 -2.08 11.28
N GLY A 320 -14.53 -1.78 9.99
CA GLY A 320 -14.92 -2.66 8.88
C GLY A 320 -16.43 -2.77 8.65
N GLN A 321 -17.28 -2.05 9.39
CA GLN A 321 -18.74 -2.20 9.34
C GLN A 321 -19.32 -1.81 7.99
N LYS A 322 -18.80 -0.75 7.36
CA LYS A 322 -19.20 -0.33 6.01
C LYS A 322 -18.61 -1.16 4.88
N ARG A 323 -17.84 -2.21 5.17
CA ARG A 323 -17.11 -3.03 4.19
C ARG A 323 -16.41 -2.16 3.13
N LYS A 324 -15.75 -1.10 3.61
CA LYS A 324 -15.12 -0.07 2.78
C LYS A 324 -13.85 -0.62 2.13
N VAL A 325 -13.75 -0.45 0.83
CA VAL A 325 -12.55 -0.76 0.04
C VAL A 325 -11.92 0.55 -0.39
N ALA A 326 -10.62 0.69 -0.15
CA ALA A 326 -9.82 1.74 -0.76
C ALA A 326 -9.05 1.18 -1.95
N LEU A 327 -9.09 1.91 -3.06
CA LEU A 327 -8.09 1.80 -4.11
C LEU A 327 -7.20 3.03 -4.06
N PHE A 328 -5.90 2.87 -4.17
CA PHE A 328 -4.97 4.00 -4.23
C PHE A 328 -3.85 3.81 -5.26
N HIS A 329 -3.43 4.93 -5.83
CA HIS A 329 -2.49 5.02 -6.94
C HIS A 329 -1.08 5.34 -6.43
N ASN A 330 -0.25 4.31 -6.26
CA ASN A 330 1.07 4.41 -5.62
C ASN A 330 2.08 5.34 -6.33
N SER A 331 1.83 5.74 -7.59
CA SER A 331 2.67 6.74 -8.28
C SER A 331 2.50 8.17 -7.77
N GLY A 332 1.37 8.51 -7.14
CA GLY A 332 1.04 9.88 -6.70
C GLY A 332 0.58 9.97 -5.25
N VAL A 333 0.76 8.90 -4.49
CA VAL A 333 0.26 8.74 -3.13
C VAL A 333 1.41 8.31 -2.23
N SER A 334 1.49 8.97 -1.07
CA SER A 334 2.14 8.40 0.11
C SER A 334 1.09 8.16 1.18
N HIS A 335 1.22 7.10 1.97
CA HIS A 335 0.25 6.79 3.02
C HIS A 335 0.92 6.28 4.28
N SER A 336 0.21 6.38 5.40
CA SER A 336 0.61 5.90 6.72
C SER A 336 -0.60 5.33 7.44
N ALA A 337 -0.41 4.18 8.09
CA ALA A 337 -1.33 3.77 9.15
C ALA A 337 -1.25 4.76 10.32
N SER A 338 -2.36 4.95 11.01
CA SER A 338 -2.44 5.67 12.29
C SER A 338 -3.07 4.75 13.34
N PHE A 339 -2.60 4.87 14.57
CA PHE A 339 -2.89 3.93 15.65
C PHE A 339 -3.45 4.65 16.87
#